data_AF-T0Y6A8-F1
#
_entry.id   AF-T0Y6A8-F1
#
_cell.length_a   1.000
_cell.length_b   1.000
_cell.length_c   1.000
_cell.angle_alpha   90.00
_cell.angle_beta   90.00
_cell.angle_gamma   90.00
#
_symmetry.space_group_name_H-M   'P 1'
#
loop_
_entity.id
_entity.type
_entity.pdbx_description
1 polymer ?
#
loop_
_entity_poly.entity_id
_entity_poly.type
_entity_poly.pdbx_seq_one_letter_code
_entity_poly.pdbx_strand_id
1 'polypeptide(L)'
;MARHLRNIAIIAHVDHGKTTLVDKLLQQSGTFAAHQHMTERVMDSNDLEKERGITILAKNCAVDYEGVHINIVDTPGHADFGGEVERVLSMVDGVLLLVDAVEGPMPQTRFVTRKALAQGLKPV
;
A
#
# COMPACT_ATOMS: atom_id res chain seq x y z
N MET A 1 15.18 -9.15 -22.04
CA MET A 1 14.39 -10.13 -21.24
C MET A 1 13.33 -9.36 -20.48
N ALA A 2 12.10 -9.87 -20.40
CA ALA A 2 11.04 -9.22 -19.63
C ALA A 2 11.44 -9.22 -18.15
N ARG A 3 11.49 -8.04 -17.52
CA ARG A 3 11.68 -7.93 -16.07
C ARG A 3 10.54 -8.67 -15.38
N HIS A 4 10.84 -9.52 -14.40
CA HIS A 4 9.80 -10.15 -13.57
C HIS A 4 9.14 -9.05 -12.74
N LEU A 5 7.95 -8.62 -13.14
CA LEU A 5 7.19 -7.54 -12.53
C LEU A 5 6.07 -8.13 -11.68
N ARG A 6 5.82 -7.52 -10.51
CA ARG A 6 4.66 -7.79 -9.66
C ARG A 6 4.05 -6.49 -9.18
N ASN A 7 2.77 -6.30 -9.44
CA ASN A 7 2.02 -5.18 -8.90
C ASN A 7 1.21 -5.67 -7.70
N ILE A 8 1.40 -5.09 -6.53
CA ILE A 8 0.68 -5.45 -5.32
C ILE A 8 -0.02 -4.23 -4.73
N ALA A 9 -1.20 -4.41 -4.14
CA ALA A 9 -1.86 -3.39 -3.34
C ALA A 9 -1.85 -3.75 -1.85
N ILE A 10 -1.71 -2.76 -0.97
CA ILE A 10 -1.76 -2.99 0.49
C ILE A 10 -3.11 -2.54 1.03
N ILE A 11 -3.86 -3.50 1.56
CA ILE A 11 -5.16 -3.28 2.20
C ILE A 11 -4.94 -3.21 3.71
N ALA A 12 -5.27 -2.08 4.33
CA ALA A 12 -5.19 -1.89 5.77
C ALA A 12 -6.31 -0.94 6.25
N HIS A 13 -6.64 -0.98 7.53
CA HIS A 13 -7.42 0.09 8.16
C HIS A 13 -6.54 1.34 8.36
N VAL A 14 -7.18 2.49 8.57
CA VAL A 14 -6.49 3.68 9.09
C VAL A 14 -5.79 3.32 10.40
N ASP A 15 -4.58 3.86 10.59
CA ASP A 15 -3.71 3.64 11.75
C ASP A 15 -3.23 2.19 12.00
N HIS A 16 -3.49 1.23 11.11
CA HIS A 16 -2.98 -0.15 11.23
C HIS A 16 -1.55 -0.35 10.69
N GLY A 17 -0.75 0.72 10.64
CA GLY A 17 0.69 0.61 10.35
C GLY A 17 1.08 0.41 8.87
N LYS A 18 0.16 0.64 7.93
CA LYS A 18 0.43 0.59 6.47
C LYS A 18 1.64 1.44 6.08
N THR A 19 1.71 2.66 6.59
CA THR A 19 2.83 3.58 6.37
C THR A 19 4.16 3.03 6.87
N THR A 20 4.18 2.57 8.11
CA THR A 20 5.37 2.01 8.73
C THR A 20 5.88 0.78 7.98
N LEU A 21 4.98 -0.08 7.49
CA LEU A 21 5.34 -1.26 6.71
C LEU A 21 6.03 -0.87 5.38
N VAL A 22 5.43 0.03 4.61
CA VAL A 22 5.98 0.50 3.33
C VAL A 22 7.34 1.17 3.54
N ASP A 23 7.47 2.03 4.54
CA ASP A 23 8.73 2.70 4.87
C ASP A 23 9.84 1.69 5.20
N LYS A 24 9.51 0.62 5.93
CA LYS A 24 10.49 -0.43 6.27
C LYS A 24 10.87 -1.29 5.07
N LEU A 25 9.93 -1.58 4.18
CA LEU A 25 10.22 -2.28 2.92
C LEU A 25 11.18 -1.47 2.04
N LEU A 26 10.98 -0.15 1.93
CA LEU A 26 11.86 0.75 1.20
C LEU A 26 13.26 0.85 1.81
N GLN A 27 13.36 0.87 3.16
CA GLN A 27 14.64 0.83 3.85
C GLN A 27 15.41 -0.46 3.57
N GLN A 28 14.71 -1.60 3.60
CA GLN A 28 15.31 -2.92 3.39
C GLN A 28 15.73 -3.15 1.94
N SER A 29 14.98 -2.64 0.95
CA SER A 29 15.26 -2.85 -0.48
C SER A 29 16.49 -2.12 -0.99
N GLY A 30 17.19 -1.35 -0.15
CA GLY A 30 18.38 -0.59 -0.53
C GLY A 30 18.10 0.52 -1.54
N THR A 31 16.83 0.80 -1.84
CA THR A 31 16.40 1.90 -2.73
C THR A 31 16.76 3.27 -2.14
N PHE A 32 17.07 3.32 -0.84
CA PHE A 32 17.84 4.40 -0.22
C PHE A 32 19.33 4.29 -0.60
N ALA A 33 19.66 4.60 -1.86
CA ALA A 33 21.01 5.03 -2.20
C ALA A 33 21.33 6.31 -1.41
N ALA A 34 22.59 6.46 -0.98
CA ALA A 34 23.14 7.45 -0.03
C ALA A 34 22.92 8.96 -0.33
N HIS A 35 21.99 9.34 -1.22
CA HIS A 35 21.77 10.70 -1.70
C HIS A 35 20.33 11.23 -1.56
N GLN A 36 19.37 10.45 -1.04
CA GLN A 36 18.05 11.00 -0.72
C GLN A 36 17.98 11.35 0.75
N HIS A 37 18.13 12.65 1.02
CA HIS A 37 17.99 13.25 2.34
C HIS A 37 16.79 12.70 3.10
N MET A 38 17.06 12.30 4.34
CA MET A 38 16.09 12.02 5.38
C MET A 38 15.00 13.09 5.38
N THR A 39 13.83 12.75 4.85
CA THR A 39 12.59 13.41 5.25
C THR A 39 11.89 12.39 6.11
N GLU A 40 11.88 12.64 7.41
CA GLU A 40 11.64 11.71 8.51
C GLU A 40 10.23 11.10 8.57
N ARG A 41 9.37 11.34 7.56
CA ARG A 41 8.02 10.79 7.37
C ARG A 41 7.70 10.85 5.87
N VAL A 42 7.85 9.74 5.15
CA VAL A 42 7.75 9.75 3.67
C VAL A 42 6.33 9.47 3.16
N MET A 43 5.42 9.00 4.02
CA MET A 43 3.97 9.09 3.75
C MET A 43 3.35 10.16 4.66
N ASP A 44 2.41 10.93 4.12
CA ASP A 44 1.83 12.18 4.65
C ASP A 44 2.64 13.44 4.30
N SER A 45 2.82 13.72 3.00
CA SER A 45 3.51 14.95 2.56
C SER A 45 2.58 16.13 2.35
N ASN A 46 1.26 15.89 2.24
CA ASN A 46 0.28 16.97 2.13
C ASN A 46 -0.26 17.36 3.50
N ASP A 47 -0.44 18.66 3.73
CA ASP A 47 -1.01 19.18 4.98
C ASP A 47 -2.43 18.63 5.25
N LEU A 48 -3.20 18.39 4.19
CA LEU A 48 -4.51 17.72 4.24
C LEU A 48 -4.45 16.25 4.69
N GLU A 49 -3.38 15.52 4.36
CA GLU A 49 -3.18 14.13 4.78
C GLU A 49 -2.86 14.08 6.27
N LYS A 50 -1.96 14.97 6.73
CA LYS A 50 -1.60 15.12 8.14
C LYS A 50 -2.77 15.58 9.01
N GLU A 51 -3.60 16.49 8.51
CA GLU A 51 -4.75 17.02 9.25
C GLU A 51 -5.85 15.97 9.43
N ARG A 52 -5.96 15.02 8.50
CA ARG A 52 -7.03 14.01 8.50
C ARG A 52 -6.59 12.58 8.82
N GLY A 53 -5.29 12.32 8.96
CA GLY A 53 -4.75 10.98 9.22
C GLY A 53 -5.05 9.99 8.09
N ILE A 54 -5.15 10.47 6.85
CA ILE A 54 -5.46 9.63 5.67
C ILE A 54 -4.43 9.84 4.57
N THR A 55 -4.06 8.76 3.87
CA THR A 55 -3.24 8.83 2.66
C THR A 55 -4.13 9.20 1.46
N ILE A 56 -3.85 10.31 0.80
CA ILE A 56 -4.65 10.88 -0.31
C ILE A 56 -3.93 10.70 -1.65
N LEU A 57 -2.59 10.80 -1.69
CA LEU A 57 -1.79 10.63 -2.91
C LEU A 57 -0.91 9.39 -2.83
N ALA A 58 -1.07 8.49 -3.82
CA ALA A 58 -0.18 7.36 -4.02
C ALA A 58 1.22 7.85 -4.45
N LYS A 59 2.22 7.70 -3.58
CA LYS A 59 3.63 7.80 -3.98
C LYS A 59 4.08 6.44 -4.51
N ASN A 60 4.68 6.43 -5.70
CA ASN A 60 5.21 5.20 -6.33
C ASN A 60 6.28 4.57 -5.43
N CYS A 61 5.92 3.51 -4.73
CA CYS A 61 6.83 2.68 -3.98
C CYS A 61 7.16 1.43 -4.81
N ALA A 62 8.44 1.19 -5.06
CA ALA A 62 8.88 0.00 -5.76
C ALA A 62 10.13 -0.58 -5.09
N VAL A 63 10.17 -1.91 -4.99
CA VAL A 63 11.26 -2.65 -4.35
C VAL A 63 11.71 -3.79 -5.26
N ASP A 64 13.02 -4.00 -5.35
CA ASP A 64 13.58 -5.15 -6.04
C ASP A 64 13.92 -6.24 -5.00
N TYR A 65 13.34 -7.42 -5.18
CA TYR A 65 13.54 -8.56 -4.28
C TYR A 65 13.75 -9.85 -5.09
N GLU A 66 14.88 -10.52 -4.87
CA GLU A 66 15.25 -11.79 -5.54
C GLU A 66 15.08 -11.78 -7.08
N GLY A 67 15.39 -10.64 -7.73
CA GLY A 67 15.26 -10.50 -9.18
C GLY A 67 13.84 -10.22 -9.69
N VAL A 68 12.88 -10.05 -8.78
CA VAL A 68 11.51 -9.58 -9.05
C VAL A 68 11.39 -8.11 -8.65
N HIS A 69 10.88 -7.30 -9.56
CA HIS A 69 10.56 -5.91 -9.28
C HIS A 69 9.10 -5.79 -8.86
N ILE A 70 8.89 -5.37 -7.62
CA ILE A 70 7.58 -5.29 -6.98
C ILE A 70 7.16 -3.82 -6.91
N ASN A 71 6.09 -3.47 -7.62
CA ASN A 71 5.42 -2.19 -7.52
C ASN A 71 4.35 -2.28 -6.44
N ILE A 72 4.42 -1.38 -5.46
CA ILE A 72 3.42 -1.25 -4.41
C ILE A 72 2.49 -0.11 -4.79
N VAL A 73 1.23 -0.46 -5.05
CA VAL A 73 0.17 0.47 -5.43
C VAL A 73 -0.68 0.76 -4.21
N ASP A 74 -0.75 2.03 -3.84
CA ASP A 74 -1.47 2.44 -2.65
C ASP A 74 -3.00 2.41 -2.89
N THR A 75 -3.74 1.64 -2.09
CA THR A 75 -5.21 1.70 -2.10
C THR A 75 -5.72 2.69 -1.07
N PRO A 76 -6.67 3.57 -1.42
CA PRO A 76 -7.43 4.35 -0.45
C PRO A 76 -8.17 3.41 0.53
N GLY A 77 -8.05 3.67 1.83
CA GLY A 77 -8.70 2.83 2.86
C GLY A 77 -10.16 3.20 3.14
N HIS A 78 -10.62 4.38 2.73
CA HIS A 78 -11.95 4.87 3.08
C HIS A 78 -13.03 4.42 2.09
N ALA A 79 -14.19 4.00 2.60
CA ALA A 79 -15.31 3.49 1.79
C ALA A 79 -15.84 4.53 0.78
N ASP A 80 -15.67 5.82 1.08
CA ASP A 80 -16.07 6.94 0.22
C ASP A 80 -15.30 6.99 -1.11
N PHE A 81 -14.15 6.32 -1.22
CA PHE A 81 -13.34 6.25 -2.44
C PHE A 81 -13.50 4.92 -3.19
N GLY A 82 -14.69 4.33 -3.16
CA GLY A 82 -14.96 3.00 -3.74
C GLY A 82 -14.56 2.84 -5.22
N GLY A 83 -14.74 3.89 -6.04
CA GLY A 83 -14.34 3.87 -7.46
C GLY A 83 -12.82 3.87 -7.67
N GLU A 84 -12.08 4.58 -6.83
CA GLU A 84 -10.61 4.58 -6.88
C GLU A 84 -10.04 3.24 -6.40
N VAL A 85 -10.63 2.67 -5.35
CA VAL A 85 -10.28 1.33 -4.87
C VAL A 85 -10.42 0.30 -5.99
N GLU A 86 -11.54 0.29 -6.71
CA GLU A 86 -11.75 -0.65 -7.82
C GLU A 86 -10.74 -0.46 -8.95
N ARG A 87 -10.40 0.79 -9.27
CA ARG A 87 -9.38 1.11 -10.28
C ARG A 87 -7.99 0.63 -9.86
N VAL A 88 -7.63 0.75 -8.59
CA VAL A 88 -6.34 0.25 -8.09
C VAL A 88 -6.31 -1.28 -8.13
N LEU A 89 -7.38 -1.93 -7.68
CA LEU A 89 -7.46 -3.39 -7.66
C LEU A 89 -7.38 -4.01 -9.06
N SER A 90 -7.89 -3.33 -10.11
CA SER A 90 -7.78 -3.83 -11.48
C SER A 90 -6.38 -3.71 -12.10
N MET A 91 -5.47 -2.96 -11.47
CA MET A 91 -4.09 -2.75 -11.93
C MET A 91 -3.06 -3.64 -11.20
N VAL A 92 -3.46 -4.42 -10.20
CA VAL A 92 -2.57 -5.24 -9.37
C VAL A 92 -2.74 -6.74 -9.63
N ASP A 93 -1.66 -7.50 -9.42
CA ASP A 93 -1.63 -8.96 -9.53
C ASP A 93 -2.11 -9.65 -8.23
N GLY A 94 -2.06 -8.94 -7.11
CA GLY A 94 -2.41 -9.46 -5.79
C GLY A 94 -2.50 -8.37 -4.73
N VAL A 95 -2.93 -8.77 -3.52
CA VAL A 95 -3.10 -7.83 -2.41
C VAL A 95 -2.42 -8.35 -1.14
N LEU A 96 -1.79 -7.46 -0.40
CA LEU A 96 -1.23 -7.71 0.92
C LEU A 96 -2.22 -7.18 1.96
N LEU A 97 -2.73 -8.08 2.81
CA LEU A 97 -3.74 -7.73 3.81
C LEU A 97 -3.07 -7.49 5.17
N LEU A 98 -3.06 -6.24 5.61
CA LEU A 98 -2.54 -5.86 6.92
C LEU A 98 -3.69 -5.76 7.93
N VAL A 99 -3.58 -6.55 9.01
CA VAL A 99 -4.56 -6.61 10.09
C VAL A 99 -3.84 -6.41 11.40
N ASP A 100 -4.34 -5.46 12.20
CA ASP A 100 -3.83 -5.26 13.55
C ASP A 100 -4.10 -6.49 14.44
N ALA A 101 -3.10 -6.90 15.21
CA ALA A 101 -3.17 -8.12 16.03
C ALA A 101 -4.09 -7.98 17.25
N VAL A 102 -4.36 -6.76 17.71
CA VAL A 102 -5.19 -6.46 18.88
C VAL A 102 -6.63 -6.17 18.44
N GLU A 103 -6.82 -5.28 17.46
CA GLU A 103 -8.15 -4.86 17.00
C GLU A 103 -8.78 -5.83 15.99
N GLY A 104 -7.94 -6.56 15.24
CA GLY A 104 -8.41 -7.44 14.18
C GLY A 104 -8.98 -6.68 12.97
N PRO A 105 -9.80 -7.34 12.12
CA PRO A 105 -10.24 -6.77 10.85
C PRO A 105 -11.37 -5.75 11.03
N MET A 106 -11.08 -4.51 10.67
CA MET A 106 -11.97 -3.35 10.75
C MET A 106 -12.86 -3.18 9.50
N PRO A 107 -13.94 -2.37 9.55
CA PRO A 107 -14.90 -2.23 8.45
C PRO A 107 -14.28 -1.85 7.09
N GLN A 108 -13.29 -0.96 7.10
CA GLN A 108 -12.56 -0.54 5.89
C GLN A 108 -11.76 -1.70 5.27
N THR A 109 -11.00 -2.41 6.10
CA THR A 109 -10.28 -3.63 5.71
C THR A 109 -11.26 -4.62 5.06
N ARG A 110 -12.38 -4.92 5.72
CA ARG A 110 -13.41 -5.84 5.20
C ARG A 110 -14.01 -5.37 3.87
N PHE A 111 -14.25 -4.07 3.71
CA PHE A 111 -14.81 -3.48 2.50
C PHE A 111 -13.88 -3.69 1.30
N VAL A 112 -12.61 -3.32 1.43
CA VAL A 112 -11.63 -3.42 0.34
C VAL A 112 -11.28 -4.89 0.06
N THR A 113 -11.09 -5.72 1.09
CA THR A 113 -10.84 -7.16 0.92
C THR A 113 -11.98 -7.85 0.18
N ARG A 114 -13.26 -7.50 0.47
CA ARG A 114 -14.40 -8.06 -0.25
C ARG A 114 -14.35 -7.72 -1.74
N LYS A 115 -13.99 -6.49 -2.10
CA LYS A 115 -13.82 -6.08 -3.50
C LYS A 115 -12.66 -6.83 -4.17
N ALA A 116 -11.52 -6.97 -3.49
CA ALA A 116 -10.38 -7.71 -4.01
C ALA A 116 -10.72 -9.18 -4.31
N LEU A 117 -11.42 -9.84 -3.37
CA LEU A 117 -11.89 -11.23 -3.56
C LEU A 117 -12.89 -11.34 -4.72
N ALA A 118 -13.79 -10.36 -4.89
CA ALA A 118 -14.72 -10.33 -6.01
C ALA A 118 -14.02 -10.18 -7.38
N GLN A 119 -12.83 -9.59 -7.41
CA GLN A 119 -11.98 -9.50 -8.60
C GLN A 119 -11.06 -10.72 -8.78
N GLY A 120 -11.16 -11.74 -7.92
CA GLY A 120 -10.33 -12.95 -7.98
C GLY A 120 -8.88 -12.74 -7.52
N LEU A 121 -8.56 -11.60 -6.92
CA LEU A 121 -7.26 -11.35 -6.32
C LEU A 121 -7.09 -12.22 -5.08
N LYS A 122 -5.87 -12.72 -4.87
CA LYS A 122 -5.52 -13.57 -3.72
C LYS A 122 -4.85 -12.71 -2.65
N PRO A 123 -5.48 -12.51 -1.48
CA PRO A 123 -4.83 -11.87 -0.36
C PRO A 123 -3.72 -12.75 0.21
N VAL A 124 -2.60 -12.11 0.55
CA VAL A 124 -1.52 -12.68 1.37
C VAL A 124 -1.58 -12.04 2.76
#